data_AF-A0A537H9Z3-F1
#
_entry.id   AF-A0A537H9Z3-F1
#
_cell.length_a   1.000
_cell.length_b   1.000
_cell.length_c   1.000
_cell.angle_alpha   90.00
_cell.angle_beta   90.00
_cell.angle_gamma   90.00
#
_symmetry.space_group_name_H-M   'P 1'
#
loop_
_entity.id
_entity.type
_entity.pdbx_description
1 polymer ?
#
loop_
_entity_poly.entity_id
_entity_poly.type
_entity_poly.pdbx_seq_one_letter_code
_entity_poly.pdbx_strand_id
1 'polypeptide(L)'
;MISPGRPATTHLDFQTPDSPIPFVYRVNITATNQFSSHTVTVIVIPPQPDFIFLLSSTSHMVQGGESRTFTLAMTSVDYFKGQLVLFASSRLGFEEVFSPPTIALDFGNSSTSTMTLTTDASSEPGNRTVTLTAIGTTSIGASVTHIIVLTLTITRGPSSNTILVFMSLTYLGAGAVGALSLATILFAVRKVRSLKQA
;
A
#
# COMPACT_ATOMS: atom_id res chain seq x y z
N MET A 1 -19.88 51.03 -10.43
CA MET A 1 -20.47 51.66 -11.63
C MET A 1 -19.81 51.05 -12.86
N ILE A 2 -20.61 50.59 -13.82
CA ILE A 2 -20.14 50.08 -15.11
C ILE A 2 -20.18 51.23 -16.11
N SER A 3 -19.08 51.48 -16.81
CA SER A 3 -18.97 52.55 -17.81
C SER A 3 -18.97 51.96 -19.22
N PRO A 4 -19.45 52.70 -20.24
CA PRO A 4 -19.42 52.22 -21.62
C PRO A 4 -18.02 51.76 -22.05
N GLY A 5 -17.94 50.58 -22.66
CA GLY A 5 -16.67 50.00 -23.13
C GLY A 5 -15.72 49.49 -22.03
N ARG A 6 -16.10 49.55 -20.75
CA ARG A 6 -15.31 49.01 -19.63
C ARG A 6 -16.08 47.91 -18.89
N PRO A 7 -15.68 46.64 -19.04
CA PRO A 7 -16.29 45.57 -18.26
C PRO A 7 -15.97 45.74 -16.77
N ALA A 8 -16.95 45.43 -15.91
CA ALA A 8 -16.71 45.19 -14.50
C ALA A 8 -16.79 43.69 -14.23
N THR A 9 -15.89 43.19 -13.39
CA THR A 9 -15.81 41.77 -13.03
C THR A 9 -16.22 41.58 -11.57
N THR A 10 -16.85 40.45 -11.28
CA THR A 10 -17.15 40.00 -9.92
C THR A 10 -16.76 38.54 -9.81
N HIS A 11 -16.13 38.18 -8.70
CA HIS A 11 -15.84 36.79 -8.37
C HIS A 11 -16.93 36.25 -7.45
N LEU A 12 -17.39 35.04 -7.74
CA LEU A 12 -18.35 34.31 -6.93
C LEU A 12 -17.79 32.91 -6.68
N ASP A 13 -17.58 32.59 -5.42
CA ASP A 13 -17.12 31.27 -5.00
C ASP A 13 -18.31 30.43 -4.53
N PHE A 14 -18.35 29.18 -4.96
CA PHE A 14 -19.34 28.20 -4.53
C PHE A 14 -18.68 27.24 -3.55
N GLN A 15 -19.23 27.15 -2.33
CA GLN A 15 -18.86 26.12 -1.37
C GLN A 15 -20.06 25.22 -1.15
N THR A 16 -19.89 23.93 -1.38
CA THR A 16 -20.95 22.95 -1.27
C THR A 16 -20.78 22.10 -0.02
N PRO A 17 -21.88 21.79 0.70
CA PRO A 17 -21.80 20.99 1.91
C PRO A 17 -21.41 19.55 1.59
N ASP A 18 -20.77 18.88 2.55
CA ASP A 18 -20.51 17.45 2.49
C ASP A 18 -21.80 16.67 2.23
N SER A 19 -21.77 15.79 1.22
CA SER A 19 -22.94 15.02 0.80
C SER A 19 -22.53 13.62 0.34
N PRO A 20 -23.18 12.56 0.86
CA PRO A 20 -22.94 11.18 0.39
C PRO A 20 -23.59 10.91 -0.98
N ILE A 21 -24.51 11.78 -1.40
CA ILE A 21 -25.24 11.68 -2.66
C ILE A 21 -24.79 12.79 -3.63
N PRO A 22 -24.77 12.53 -4.96
CA PRO A 22 -24.49 13.57 -5.93
C PRO A 22 -25.59 14.64 -5.89
N PHE A 23 -25.20 15.90 -6.03
CA PHE A 23 -26.14 17.03 -6.09
C PHE A 23 -25.97 17.81 -7.39
N VAL A 24 -27.02 18.54 -7.77
CA VAL A 24 -26.96 19.50 -8.88
C VAL A 24 -27.64 20.78 -8.41
N TYR A 25 -26.84 21.82 -8.16
CA TYR A 25 -27.38 23.14 -7.83
C TYR A 25 -27.51 23.99 -9.08
N ARG A 26 -28.67 24.62 -9.26
CA ARG A 26 -28.92 25.64 -10.28
C ARG A 26 -28.93 27.00 -9.61
N VAL A 27 -27.96 27.83 -9.97
CA VAL A 27 -27.79 29.17 -9.39
C VAL A 27 -28.10 30.19 -10.47
N ASN A 28 -29.15 30.99 -10.24
CA ASN A 28 -29.48 32.11 -11.12
C ASN A 28 -28.80 33.38 -10.61
N ILE A 29 -27.89 33.92 -11.41
CA ILE A 29 -27.19 35.17 -11.16
C ILE A 29 -27.90 36.25 -11.96
N THR A 30 -28.57 37.17 -11.29
CA THR A 30 -29.31 38.26 -11.93
C THR A 30 -28.56 39.57 -11.75
N ALA A 31 -28.15 40.18 -12.86
CA ALA A 31 -27.62 41.54 -12.90
C ALA A 31 -28.75 42.50 -13.29
N THR A 32 -29.05 43.46 -12.42
CA THR A 32 -30.10 44.45 -12.63
C THR A 32 -29.54 45.87 -12.64
N ASN A 33 -30.16 46.74 -13.43
CA ASN A 33 -30.10 48.19 -13.26
C ASN A 33 -31.54 48.74 -13.23
N GLN A 34 -31.69 50.06 -13.28
CA GLN A 34 -33.00 50.71 -13.21
C GLN A 34 -33.95 50.37 -14.38
N PHE A 35 -33.41 49.91 -15.52
CA PHE A 35 -34.15 49.72 -16.78
C PHE A 35 -34.03 48.32 -17.41
N SER A 36 -33.08 47.49 -16.95
CA SER A 36 -32.79 46.18 -17.53
C SER A 36 -32.42 45.15 -16.48
N SER A 37 -32.76 43.89 -16.75
CA SER A 37 -32.39 42.73 -15.96
C SER A 37 -31.85 41.65 -16.90
N HIS A 38 -30.71 41.07 -16.55
CA HIS A 38 -30.13 39.93 -17.25
C HIS A 38 -29.81 38.83 -16.24
N THR A 39 -30.18 37.60 -16.57
CA THR A 39 -29.91 36.43 -15.74
C THR A 39 -29.00 35.45 -16.48
N VAL A 40 -27.98 34.98 -15.78
CA VAL A 40 -27.16 33.83 -16.18
C VAL A 40 -27.41 32.70 -15.20
N THR A 41 -27.56 31.48 -15.70
CA THR A 41 -27.67 30.29 -14.87
C THR A 41 -26.33 29.56 -14.82
N VAL A 42 -25.86 29.28 -13.61
CA VAL A 42 -24.69 28.44 -13.34
C VAL A 42 -25.16 27.11 -12.79
N ILE A 43 -24.57 26.01 -13.27
CA ILE A 43 -24.82 24.66 -12.78
C ILE A 43 -23.60 24.23 -11.97
N VAL A 44 -23.83 23.85 -10.71
CA VAL A 44 -22.79 23.35 -9.81
C VAL A 44 -23.05 21.88 -9.53
N ILE A 45 -22.04 21.04 -9.78
CA ILE A 45 -22.05 19.59 -9.52
C ILE A 45 -20.85 19.25 -8.63
N PRO A 46 -20.94 18.21 -7.76
CA PRO A 46 -19.79 17.80 -6.97
C PRO A 46 -18.70 17.23 -7.88
N PRO A 47 -17.42 17.37 -7.50
CA PRO A 47 -16.35 16.59 -8.09
C PRO A 47 -16.59 15.09 -7.86
N GLN A 48 -15.84 14.26 -8.58
CA GLN A 48 -15.87 12.83 -8.37
C GLN A 48 -15.23 12.49 -7.00
N PRO A 49 -15.88 11.67 -6.17
CA PRO A 49 -15.30 11.19 -4.92
C PRO A 49 -13.92 10.56 -5.12
N ASP A 50 -12.96 10.91 -4.25
CA ASP A 50 -11.61 10.37 -4.31
C ASP A 50 -10.95 10.26 -2.92
N PHE A 51 -9.81 9.58 -2.81
CA PHE A 51 -9.04 9.54 -1.58
C PHE A 51 -7.55 9.53 -1.88
N ILE A 52 -6.75 10.09 -0.98
CA ILE A 52 -5.30 9.99 -1.03
C ILE A 52 -4.87 8.67 -0.38
N PHE A 53 -3.92 7.97 -1.00
CA PHE A 53 -3.29 6.76 -0.46
C PHE A 53 -1.77 6.97 -0.35
N LEU A 54 -1.24 6.89 0.87
CA LEU A 54 0.16 7.16 1.18
C LEU A 54 0.78 6.02 1.97
N LEU A 55 2.08 5.81 1.76
CA LEU A 55 2.92 4.89 2.51
C LEU A 55 4.00 5.69 3.23
N SER A 56 3.99 5.70 4.56
CA SER A 56 5.06 6.30 5.35
C SER A 56 5.99 5.19 5.85
N SER A 57 7.17 5.08 5.24
CA SER A 57 8.18 4.14 5.72
C SER A 57 9.57 4.76 5.60
N THR A 58 10.40 4.49 6.60
CA THR A 58 11.75 5.08 6.71
C THR A 58 12.84 4.14 6.23
N SER A 59 12.55 2.85 6.01
CA SER A 59 13.54 1.92 5.46
C SER A 59 12.87 0.76 4.73
N HIS A 60 13.47 0.40 3.60
CA HIS A 60 12.93 -0.55 2.63
C HIS A 60 13.76 -1.84 2.57
N MET A 61 14.58 -2.09 3.60
CA MET A 61 15.41 -3.28 3.69
C MET A 61 14.75 -4.37 4.55
N VAL A 62 14.71 -5.60 4.08
CA VAL A 62 14.17 -6.73 4.86
C VAL A 62 15.14 -7.89 4.75
N GLN A 63 15.49 -8.52 5.88
CA GLN A 63 16.29 -9.73 5.86
C GLN A 63 15.40 -10.92 5.51
N GLY A 64 15.86 -11.82 4.63
CA GLY A 64 15.13 -13.05 4.34
C GLY A 64 14.85 -13.85 5.61
N GLY A 65 13.59 -14.23 5.84
CA GLY A 65 13.13 -14.92 7.05
C GLY A 65 12.54 -13.99 8.12
N GLU A 66 12.66 -12.68 7.95
CA GLU A 66 12.17 -11.68 8.91
C GLU A 66 10.88 -11.00 8.44
N SER A 67 10.21 -10.36 9.39
CA SER A 67 9.03 -9.52 9.15
C SER A 67 9.33 -8.04 9.31
N ARG A 68 8.58 -7.20 8.58
CA ARG A 68 8.67 -5.76 8.65
C ARG A 68 7.31 -5.09 8.54
N THR A 69 7.11 -4.03 9.31
CA THR A 69 5.87 -3.26 9.30
C THR A 69 5.99 -1.97 8.48
N PHE A 70 4.89 -1.59 7.84
CA PHE A 70 4.73 -0.37 7.07
C PHE A 70 3.42 0.31 7.46
N THR A 71 3.43 1.63 7.60
CA THR A 71 2.22 2.39 7.91
C THR A 71 1.66 3.00 6.64
N LEU A 72 0.37 2.78 6.41
CA LEU A 72 -0.39 3.36 5.32
C LEU A 72 -1.35 4.40 5.88
N ALA A 73 -1.48 5.52 5.19
CA ALA A 73 -2.41 6.59 5.50
C ALA A 73 -3.35 6.82 4.33
N MET A 74 -4.64 6.92 4.63
CA MET A 74 -5.70 7.17 3.67
C MET A 74 -6.51 8.39 4.11
N THR A 75 -6.74 9.32 3.20
CA THR A 75 -7.43 10.58 3.49
C THR A 75 -8.55 10.82 2.48
N SER A 76 -9.75 11.11 2.96
CA SER A 76 -10.91 11.44 2.13
C SER A 76 -10.68 12.76 1.37
N VAL A 77 -11.01 12.76 0.07
CA VAL A 77 -10.95 13.91 -0.83
C VAL A 77 -12.27 14.01 -1.61
N ASP A 78 -12.66 15.22 -2.01
CA ASP A 78 -13.73 15.46 -2.98
C ASP A 78 -15.04 14.67 -2.73
N TYR A 79 -15.56 14.71 -1.50
CA TYR A 79 -16.82 14.03 -1.11
C TYR A 79 -16.72 12.51 -1.01
N PHE A 80 -15.52 11.94 -0.84
CA PHE A 80 -15.40 10.52 -0.53
C PHE A 80 -15.83 10.20 0.91
N LYS A 81 -16.88 9.39 1.03
CA LYS A 81 -17.28 8.75 2.28
C LYS A 81 -17.67 7.31 1.99
N GLY A 82 -16.99 6.37 2.64
CA GLY A 82 -17.12 4.98 2.28
C GLY A 82 -16.11 4.04 2.95
N GLN A 83 -16.09 2.79 2.46
CA GLN A 83 -15.16 1.77 2.92
C GLN A 83 -14.05 1.55 1.91
N LEU A 84 -12.84 1.38 2.42
CA LEU A 84 -11.65 0.98 1.67
C LEU A 84 -11.31 -0.46 2.03
N VAL A 85 -10.99 -1.24 1.02
CA VAL A 85 -10.41 -2.59 1.17
C VAL A 85 -8.96 -2.53 0.71
N LEU A 86 -8.06 -2.99 1.56
CA LEU A 86 -6.62 -2.99 1.31
C LEU A 86 -6.14 -4.40 0.97
N PHE A 87 -5.28 -4.50 -0.02
CA PHE A 87 -4.56 -5.73 -0.32
C PHE A 87 -3.21 -5.43 -0.95
N ALA A 88 -2.34 -6.43 -0.93
CA ALA A 88 -1.04 -6.38 -1.53
C ALA A 88 -0.86 -7.57 -2.47
N SER A 89 0.02 -7.41 -3.44
CA SER A 89 0.45 -8.49 -4.31
C SER A 89 1.95 -8.42 -4.52
N SER A 90 2.59 -9.58 -4.40
CA SER A 90 4.03 -9.76 -4.49
C SER A 90 4.35 -11.09 -5.17
N ARG A 91 5.64 -11.36 -5.39
CA ARG A 91 6.07 -12.67 -5.90
C ARG A 91 6.04 -13.70 -4.77
N LEU A 92 6.06 -14.99 -5.13
CA LEU A 92 6.18 -16.08 -4.16
C LEU A 92 7.33 -15.83 -3.16
N GLY A 93 7.08 -16.16 -1.89
CA GLY A 93 8.03 -16.00 -0.78
C GLY A 93 7.81 -14.76 0.10
N PHE A 94 6.67 -14.09 -0.07
CA PHE A 94 6.24 -12.94 0.71
C PHE A 94 4.83 -13.18 1.23
N GLU A 95 4.56 -12.71 2.44
CA GLU A 95 3.24 -12.71 3.06
C GLU A 95 2.92 -11.31 3.55
N GLU A 96 1.79 -10.74 3.09
CA GLU A 96 1.32 -9.42 3.48
C GLU A 96 0.02 -9.48 4.28
N VAL A 97 0.03 -8.89 5.47
CA VAL A 97 -1.15 -8.83 6.34
C VAL A 97 -1.42 -7.39 6.75
N PHE A 98 -2.64 -6.91 6.49
CA PHE A 98 -3.09 -5.58 6.89
C PHE A 98 -3.87 -5.63 8.21
N SER A 99 -3.63 -4.65 9.07
CA SER A 99 -4.36 -4.45 10.33
C SER A 99 -4.65 -2.97 10.56
N PRO A 100 -5.91 -2.51 10.38
CA PRO A 100 -7.04 -3.27 9.82
C PRO A 100 -6.94 -3.46 8.30
N PRO A 101 -7.51 -4.51 7.71
CA PRO A 101 -7.58 -4.69 6.25
C PRO A 101 -8.66 -3.84 5.57
N THR A 102 -9.62 -3.34 6.35
CA THR A 102 -10.69 -2.47 5.88
C THR A 102 -10.74 -1.19 6.70
N ILE A 103 -10.95 -0.06 6.03
CA ILE A 103 -10.94 1.27 6.65
C ILE A 103 -12.20 2.01 6.25
N ALA A 104 -12.89 2.62 7.22
CA ALA A 104 -13.97 3.53 6.94
C ALA A 104 -13.43 4.98 6.93
N LEU A 105 -13.76 5.73 5.89
CA LEU A 105 -13.50 7.17 5.84
C LEU A 105 -14.81 7.94 5.86
N ASP A 106 -14.83 8.97 6.70
CA ASP A 106 -15.80 10.07 6.64
C ASP A 106 -15.20 11.25 5.86
N PHE A 107 -16.03 12.23 5.50
CA PHE A 107 -15.62 13.41 4.73
C PHE A 107 -14.45 14.13 5.38
N GLY A 108 -13.39 14.35 4.59
CA GLY A 108 -12.18 15.06 5.01
C GLY A 108 -11.34 14.34 6.06
N ASN A 109 -11.79 13.19 6.57
CA ASN A 109 -11.07 12.47 7.61
C ASN A 109 -9.94 11.61 7.03
N SER A 110 -8.97 11.34 7.90
CA SER A 110 -7.86 10.43 7.63
C SER A 110 -7.92 9.21 8.54
N SER A 111 -7.43 8.08 8.06
CA SER A 111 -7.29 6.84 8.82
C SER A 111 -6.07 6.07 8.36
N THR A 112 -5.58 5.18 9.22
CA THR A 112 -4.33 4.45 8.98
C THR A 112 -4.53 2.94 9.07
N SER A 113 -3.71 2.20 8.32
CA SER A 113 -3.56 0.75 8.46
C SER A 113 -2.08 0.39 8.55
N THR A 114 -1.76 -0.69 9.26
CA THR A 114 -0.41 -1.25 9.27
C THR A 114 -0.37 -2.49 8.38
N MET A 115 0.60 -2.55 7.47
CA MET A 115 0.93 -3.77 6.72
C MET A 115 2.16 -4.42 7.34
N THR A 116 2.03 -5.68 7.75
CA THR A 116 3.15 -6.56 8.10
C THR A 116 3.52 -7.39 6.89
N LEU A 117 4.76 -7.27 6.44
CA LEU A 117 5.36 -8.05 5.37
C LEU A 117 6.33 -9.07 5.97
N THR A 118 6.09 -10.36 5.76
CA THR A 118 7.00 -11.43 6.15
C THR A 118 7.67 -12.01 4.90
N THR A 119 8.95 -12.33 5.00
CA THR A 119 9.72 -12.92 3.89
C THR A 119 10.17 -14.33 4.24
N ASP A 120 10.15 -15.24 3.28
CA ASP A 120 10.67 -16.59 3.48
C ASP A 120 12.17 -16.57 3.74
N ALA A 121 12.67 -17.48 4.57
CA ALA A 121 14.10 -17.64 4.84
C ALA A 121 14.91 -18.02 3.58
N SER A 122 14.26 -18.60 2.58
CA SER A 122 14.85 -18.96 1.27
C SER A 122 14.86 -17.80 0.27
N SER A 123 14.31 -16.64 0.63
CA SER A 123 14.24 -15.47 -0.24
C SER A 123 15.61 -15.02 -0.70
N GLU A 124 15.83 -15.02 -2.02
CA GLU A 124 17.10 -14.55 -2.59
C GLU A 124 17.29 -13.05 -2.36
N PRO A 125 18.50 -12.62 -1.93
CA PRO A 125 18.82 -11.21 -1.82
C PRO A 125 18.66 -10.44 -3.14
N GLY A 126 18.22 -9.18 -3.05
CA GLY A 126 18.03 -8.30 -4.20
C GLY A 126 16.77 -7.46 -4.11
N ASN A 127 16.55 -6.65 -5.13
CA ASN A 127 15.38 -5.76 -5.16
C ASN A 127 14.11 -6.52 -5.55
N ARG A 128 13.04 -6.27 -4.80
CA ARG A 128 11.72 -6.88 -4.96
C ARG A 128 10.66 -5.82 -4.88
N THR A 129 9.54 -6.06 -5.55
CA THR A 129 8.43 -5.11 -5.63
C THR A 129 7.19 -5.72 -5.00
N VAL A 130 6.49 -4.93 -4.19
CA VAL A 130 5.18 -5.24 -3.63
C VAL A 130 4.22 -4.17 -4.13
N THR A 131 3.11 -4.60 -4.75
CA THR A 131 2.08 -3.69 -5.26
C THR A 131 0.97 -3.61 -4.23
N LEU A 132 0.81 -2.45 -3.62
CA LEU A 132 -0.23 -2.15 -2.63
C LEU A 132 -1.41 -1.52 -3.34
N THR A 133 -2.61 -2.02 -3.07
CA THR A 133 -3.85 -1.52 -3.69
C THR A 133 -4.86 -1.17 -2.61
N ALA A 134 -5.48 -0.01 -2.75
CA ALA A 134 -6.63 0.41 -1.97
C ALA A 134 -7.82 0.56 -2.92
N ILE A 135 -8.90 -0.17 -2.66
CA ILE A 135 -10.16 -0.01 -3.39
C ILE A 135 -11.16 0.64 -2.43
N GLY A 136 -11.54 1.88 -2.74
CA GLY A 136 -12.54 2.64 -2.02
C GLY A 136 -13.90 2.52 -2.70
N THR A 137 -14.94 2.22 -1.91
CA THR A 137 -16.34 2.21 -2.35
C THR A 137 -17.14 3.20 -1.51
N THR A 138 -17.76 4.16 -2.18
CA THR A 138 -18.62 5.15 -1.53
C THR A 138 -19.96 4.53 -1.14
N SER A 139 -20.69 5.20 -0.23
CA SER A 139 -22.04 4.77 0.18
C SER A 139 -23.06 4.65 -0.96
N ILE A 140 -22.83 5.32 -2.09
CA ILE A 140 -23.68 5.27 -3.31
C ILE A 140 -23.15 4.30 -4.37
N GLY A 141 -22.09 3.54 -4.08
CA GLY A 141 -21.55 2.52 -4.96
C GLY A 141 -20.52 3.01 -5.99
N ALA A 142 -20.10 4.28 -5.97
CA ALA A 142 -18.95 4.71 -6.76
C ALA A 142 -17.66 4.07 -6.23
N SER A 143 -16.82 3.57 -7.13
CA SER A 143 -15.58 2.87 -6.81
C SER A 143 -14.37 3.64 -7.32
N VAL A 144 -13.32 3.69 -6.48
CA VAL A 144 -12.06 4.40 -6.74
C VAL A 144 -10.92 3.46 -6.34
N THR A 145 -9.86 3.40 -7.14
CA THR A 145 -8.71 2.53 -6.86
C THR A 145 -7.42 3.32 -6.93
N HIS A 146 -6.59 3.18 -5.89
CA HIS A 146 -5.24 3.73 -5.82
C HIS A 146 -4.21 2.64 -5.63
N ILE A 147 -3.03 2.84 -6.24
CA ILE A 147 -1.94 1.86 -6.23
C ILE A 147 -0.63 2.53 -5.80
N ILE A 148 0.11 1.85 -4.92
CA ILE A 148 1.49 2.19 -4.56
C ILE A 148 2.39 1.01 -4.92
N VAL A 149 3.50 1.26 -5.61
CA VAL A 149 4.54 0.26 -5.88
C VAL A 149 5.67 0.45 -4.88
N LEU A 150 5.76 -0.45 -3.90
CA LEU A 150 6.81 -0.48 -2.89
C LEU A 150 8.00 -1.29 -3.42
N THR A 151 9.18 -0.66 -3.50
CA THR A 151 10.43 -1.34 -3.83
C THR A 151 11.23 -1.61 -2.56
N LEU A 152 11.55 -2.87 -2.33
CA LEU A 152 12.28 -3.39 -1.17
C LEU A 152 13.61 -4.00 -1.59
N THR A 153 14.60 -3.94 -0.71
CA THR A 153 15.86 -4.66 -0.87
C THR A 153 15.92 -5.79 0.13
N ILE A 154 15.91 -7.02 -0.36
CA ILE A 154 16.11 -8.20 0.46
C ILE A 154 17.59 -8.39 0.72
N THR A 155 17.96 -8.45 1.99
CA THR A 155 19.31 -8.78 2.43
C THR A 155 19.35 -10.21 2.95
N ARG A 156 20.55 -10.79 2.95
CA ARG A 156 20.73 -12.18 3.33
C ARG A 156 20.48 -12.33 4.84
N GLY A 157 19.57 -13.23 5.22
CA GLY A 157 19.38 -13.63 6.62
C GLY A 157 20.60 -14.37 7.17
N PRO A 158 20.75 -14.47 8.52
CA PRO A 158 21.80 -15.29 9.11
C PRO A 158 21.62 -16.74 8.64
N SER A 159 22.66 -17.32 8.04
CA SER A 159 22.63 -18.73 7.65
C SER A 159 22.47 -19.60 8.90
N SER A 160 21.33 -20.28 9.05
CA SER A 160 21.19 -21.36 10.01
C SER A 160 22.07 -22.52 9.55
N ASN A 161 23.29 -22.59 10.07
CA ASN A 161 24.13 -23.77 9.91
C ASN A 161 23.57 -24.84 10.84
N THR A 162 22.56 -25.59 10.41
CA THR A 162 22.17 -26.82 11.10
C THR A 162 23.31 -27.83 10.92
N ILE A 163 24.26 -27.82 11.85
CA ILE A 163 25.21 -28.92 12.00
C ILE A 163 24.38 -30.10 12.48
N LEU A 164 24.08 -31.05 11.59
CA LEU A 164 23.59 -32.37 11.96
C LEU A 164 24.72 -33.07 12.73
N VAL A 165 24.80 -32.82 14.04
CA VAL A 165 25.68 -33.57 14.93
C VAL A 165 25.11 -34.98 15.03
N PHE A 166 25.64 -35.91 14.25
CA PHE A 166 25.41 -37.33 14.46
C PHE A 166 26.09 -37.71 15.78
N MET A 167 25.33 -37.74 16.88
CA MET A 167 25.80 -38.24 18.17
C MET A 167 26.11 -39.74 18.01
N SER A 168 27.36 -40.13 18.20
CA SER A 168 27.75 -41.54 18.28
C SER A 168 27.18 -42.12 19.56
N LEU A 169 26.22 -43.06 19.46
CA LEU A 169 25.64 -43.73 20.61
C LEU A 169 26.57 -44.89 21.01
N THR A 170 27.42 -44.69 22.02
CA THR A 170 28.15 -45.82 22.63
C THR A 170 27.21 -46.60 23.54
N TYR A 171 26.89 -47.83 23.14
CA TYR A 171 26.10 -48.75 23.95
C TYR A 171 27.00 -49.39 25.01
N LEU A 172 26.81 -49.04 26.30
CA LEU A 172 27.48 -49.71 27.41
C LEU A 172 26.55 -50.79 27.98
N GLY A 173 26.49 -51.92 27.27
CA GLY A 173 25.85 -53.16 27.73
C GLY A 173 26.87 -54.29 27.66
N ALA A 174 26.97 -55.08 28.73
CA ALA A 174 28.02 -56.06 28.95
C ALA A 174 28.20 -57.08 27.80
N GLY A 175 29.38 -57.06 27.16
CA GLY A 175 29.85 -58.10 26.25
C GLY A 175 30.13 -57.63 24.82
N ALA A 176 31.43 -57.56 24.47
CA ALA A 176 32.01 -57.23 23.16
C ALA A 176 32.05 -55.74 22.75
N VAL A 177 33.26 -55.17 22.74
CA VAL A 177 33.58 -53.85 22.19
C VAL A 177 33.63 -53.96 20.66
N GLY A 178 32.62 -53.41 19.98
CA GLY A 178 32.63 -53.22 18.53
C GLY A 178 32.19 -51.81 18.19
N ALA A 179 33.13 -50.94 17.79
CA ALA A 179 32.80 -49.63 17.27
C ALA A 179 32.29 -49.77 15.83
N LEU A 180 30.99 -49.57 15.60
CA LEU A 180 30.45 -49.47 14.24
C LEU A 180 30.54 -48.00 13.80
N SER A 181 31.60 -47.62 13.08
CA SER A 181 31.68 -46.28 12.46
C SER A 181 30.98 -46.31 11.10
N LEU A 182 29.93 -45.51 10.92
CA LEU A 182 29.35 -45.25 9.60
C LEU A 182 30.19 -44.17 8.91
N ALA A 183 30.95 -44.54 7.87
CA ALA A 183 31.74 -43.57 7.10
C ALA A 183 30.81 -42.63 6.32
N THR A 184 30.90 -41.33 6.56
CA THR A 184 30.14 -40.31 5.84
C THR A 184 30.97 -39.75 4.67
N ILE A 185 30.43 -39.85 3.45
CA ILE A 185 30.97 -39.14 2.28
C ILE A 185 30.54 -37.67 2.39
N LEU A 186 31.50 -36.77 2.57
CA LEU A 186 31.28 -35.33 2.61
C LEU A 186 31.06 -34.79 1.19
N PHE A 187 29.81 -34.60 0.76
CA PHE A 187 29.51 -33.90 -0.49
C PHE A 187 29.25 -32.42 -0.21
N ALA A 188 30.31 -31.60 -0.22
CA ALA A 188 30.17 -30.14 -0.19
C ALA A 188 29.78 -29.65 -1.59
N VAL A 189 28.52 -29.26 -1.80
CA VAL A 189 28.09 -28.59 -3.04
C VAL A 189 28.55 -27.12 -3.00
N ARG A 190 29.71 -26.82 -3.57
CA ARG A 190 30.02 -25.44 -4.01
C ARG A 190 29.41 -25.23 -5.39
N LYS A 191 28.21 -24.64 -5.47
CA LYS A 191 27.66 -24.19 -6.75
C LYS A 191 28.36 -22.91 -7.18
N VAL A 192 29.14 -23.04 -8.25
CA VAL A 192 29.88 -22.02 -9.01
C VAL A 192 28.93 -20.96 -9.61
N ARG A 193 29.25 -19.67 -9.43
CA ARG A 193 29.00 -18.60 -10.42
C ARG A 193 30.38 -17.99 -10.72
N SER A 194 31.12 -18.51 -11.70
CA SER A 194 31.24 -17.96 -13.06
C SER A 194 31.60 -16.47 -13.10
N LEU A 195 32.87 -16.15 -12.88
CA LEU A 195 33.50 -14.97 -13.48
C LEU A 195 33.93 -15.36 -14.91
N LYS A 196 33.14 -14.95 -15.90
CA LYS A 196 33.61 -14.81 -17.28
C LYS A 196 33.82 -13.32 -17.53
N GLN A 197 35.07 -12.87 -17.48
CA GLN A 197 35.60 -11.83 -18.38
C GLN A 197 37.08 -12.18 -18.61
N ALA A 198 37.34 -12.76 -19.78
CA ALA A 198 38.53 -12.47 -20.56
C ALA A 198 38.13 -11.40 -21.58
#